data_AF-A0AAU6TM13-F1
#
_entry.id   AF-A0AAU6TM13-F1
#
_cell.length_a   1.000
_cell.length_b   1.000
_cell.length_c   1.000
_cell.angle_alpha   90.00
_cell.angle_beta   90.00
_cell.angle_gamma   90.00
#
_symmetry.space_group_name_H-M   'P 1'
#
loop_
_entity.id
_entity.type
_entity.pdbx_description
1 polymer ?
#
loop_
_entity_poly.entity_id
_entity_poly.type
_entity_poly.pdbx_seq_one_letter_code
_entity_poly.pdbx_strand_id
1 'polypeptide(L)'
;MNEKQVFECIHGFFQEEHVQKAISTIGKCKISGWEGWLQVEFANYLETKVYGEEKKNFDWYREYKIITKSPNYDANDEQNKYIIPDFWISSDQASNAYYLIEFKRSNTGAIVSEMKVDIEKWLTHMGSYRDALECASESGQNYKNLGIFFVGVDTKPTDEVATIEGVSLNLYGESLKYRIGFLPVDTMVSPKRQLLSHP
;
A
#
# COMPACT_ATOMS: atom_id res chain seq x y z
N MET A 1 -3.74 14.34 0.96
CA MET A 1 -3.59 13.72 2.30
C MET A 1 -2.13 13.49 2.66
N ASN A 2 -1.72 13.81 3.88
CA ASN A 2 -0.42 13.44 4.41
C ASN A 2 -0.44 11.99 4.97
N GLU A 3 0.74 11.44 5.26
CA GLU A 3 0.92 10.07 5.78
C GLU A 3 -0.05 9.74 6.93
N LYS A 4 -0.12 10.63 7.93
CA LYS A 4 -0.98 10.45 9.10
C LYS A 4 -2.46 10.37 8.72
N GLN A 5 -2.91 11.22 7.80
CA GLN A 5 -4.29 11.20 7.33
C GLN A 5 -4.61 9.91 6.57
N VAL A 6 -3.68 9.39 5.75
CA VAL A 6 -3.87 8.11 5.05
C VAL A 6 -3.99 6.97 6.06
N PHE A 7 -3.10 6.95 7.06
CA PHE A 7 -3.19 6.01 8.17
C PHE A 7 -4.53 6.10 8.89
N GLU A 8 -4.99 7.31 9.24
CA GLU A 8 -6.27 7.54 9.92
C GLU A 8 -7.46 7.04 9.09
N CYS A 9 -7.42 7.18 7.76
CA CYS A 9 -8.47 6.64 6.89
C CYS A 9 -8.47 5.11 6.84
N ILE A 10 -7.30 4.47 6.73
CA ILE A 10 -7.20 3.00 6.80
C ILE A 10 -7.68 2.51 8.16
N HIS A 11 -7.24 3.15 9.23
CA HIS A 11 -7.64 2.80 10.59
C HIS A 11 -9.14 2.98 10.79
N GLY A 12 -9.69 4.13 10.40
CA GLY A 12 -11.12 4.46 10.49
C GLY A 12 -12.01 3.49 9.75
N PHE A 13 -11.60 3.05 8.55
CA PHE A 13 -12.30 2.00 7.81
C PHE A 13 -12.50 0.72 8.62
N PHE A 14 -11.48 0.26 9.35
CA PHE A 14 -11.61 -0.93 10.19
C PHE A 14 -12.37 -0.69 11.51
N GLN A 15 -12.62 0.57 11.88
CA GLN A 15 -13.49 0.92 13.01
C GLN A 15 -14.98 0.88 12.65
N GLU A 16 -15.32 0.80 11.36
CA GLU A 16 -16.71 0.70 10.92
C GLU A 16 -17.35 -0.61 11.40
N GLU A 17 -18.47 -0.50 12.12
CA GLU A 17 -19.16 -1.65 12.73
C GLU A 17 -19.54 -2.71 11.67
N HIS A 18 -19.97 -2.27 10.49
CA HIS A 18 -20.35 -3.16 9.40
C HIS A 18 -19.13 -3.94 8.84
N VAL A 19 -17.97 -3.30 8.73
CA VAL A 19 -16.71 -3.94 8.30
C VAL A 19 -16.29 -5.01 9.31
N GLN A 20 -16.32 -4.68 10.61
CA GLN A 20 -15.99 -5.65 11.67
C GLN A 20 -16.94 -6.87 11.66
N LYS A 21 -18.25 -6.64 11.52
CA LYS A 21 -19.25 -7.71 11.42
C LYS A 21 -19.04 -8.58 10.19
N ALA A 22 -18.73 -7.97 9.05
CA ALA A 22 -18.51 -8.68 7.80
C ALA A 22 -17.25 -9.56 7.89
N ILE A 23 -16.13 -9.04 8.39
CA ILE A 23 -14.90 -9.82 8.54
C ILE A 23 -15.06 -10.95 9.58
N SER A 24 -15.78 -10.69 10.69
CA SER A 24 -16.15 -11.73 11.65
C SER A 24 -16.96 -12.86 10.99
N THR A 25 -17.93 -12.49 10.13
CA THR A 25 -18.73 -13.46 9.36
C THR A 25 -17.87 -14.24 8.37
N ILE A 26 -16.95 -13.57 7.66
CA ILE A 26 -15.99 -14.20 6.75
C ILE A 26 -15.16 -15.25 7.48
N GLY A 27 -14.63 -14.92 8.66
CA GLY A 27 -13.87 -15.85 9.49
C GLY A 27 -14.71 -17.04 9.94
N LYS A 28 -15.91 -16.79 10.49
CA LYS A 28 -16.83 -17.83 10.97
C LYS A 28 -17.26 -18.79 9.86
N CYS A 29 -17.58 -18.25 8.69
CA CYS A 29 -18.06 -19.00 7.53
C CYS A 29 -16.92 -19.53 6.64
N LYS A 30 -15.66 -19.22 6.96
CA LYS A 30 -14.47 -19.59 6.17
C LYS A 30 -14.55 -19.13 4.71
N ILE A 31 -15.10 -17.94 4.48
CA ILE A 31 -15.21 -17.36 3.14
C ILE A 31 -13.80 -17.05 2.61
N SER A 32 -13.51 -17.45 1.38
CA SER A 32 -12.26 -17.17 0.66
C SER A 32 -12.48 -16.14 -0.46
N GLY A 33 -11.39 -15.62 -1.03
CA GLY A 33 -11.47 -14.70 -2.17
C GLY A 33 -12.08 -13.32 -1.87
N TRP A 34 -12.18 -12.93 -0.61
CA TRP A 34 -12.86 -11.70 -0.17
C TRP A 34 -12.00 -10.42 -0.26
N GLU A 35 -10.80 -10.52 -0.83
CA GLU A 35 -9.89 -9.37 -1.03
C GLU A 35 -10.52 -8.28 -1.90
N GLY A 36 -11.16 -8.67 -3.00
CA GLY A 36 -11.87 -7.73 -3.86
C GLY A 36 -13.03 -7.04 -3.13
N TRP A 37 -13.74 -7.76 -2.24
CA TRP A 37 -14.77 -7.14 -1.40
C TRP A 37 -14.16 -6.11 -0.44
N LEU A 38 -13.05 -6.44 0.23
CA LEU A 38 -12.36 -5.52 1.14
C LEU A 38 -11.97 -4.21 0.43
N GLN A 39 -11.44 -4.34 -0.79
CA GLN A 39 -11.07 -3.18 -1.61
C GLN A 39 -12.31 -2.37 -2.02
N VAL A 40 -13.40 -3.02 -2.46
CA VAL A 40 -14.65 -2.30 -2.82
C VAL A 40 -15.23 -1.56 -1.61
N GLU A 41 -15.24 -2.17 -0.43
CA GLU A 41 -15.71 -1.52 0.80
C GLU A 41 -14.82 -0.34 1.19
N PHE A 42 -13.49 -0.48 1.06
CA PHE A 42 -12.58 0.63 1.32
C PHE A 42 -12.80 1.80 0.36
N ALA A 43 -13.00 1.52 -0.93
CA ALA A 43 -13.37 2.53 -1.93
C ALA A 43 -14.67 3.26 -1.56
N ASN A 44 -15.70 2.50 -1.14
CA ASN A 44 -16.96 3.07 -0.67
C ASN A 44 -16.77 3.94 0.58
N TYR A 45 -15.93 3.52 1.53
CA TYR A 45 -15.59 4.30 2.72
C TYR A 45 -14.88 5.61 2.36
N LEU A 46 -13.89 5.57 1.46
CA LEU A 46 -13.21 6.78 0.98
C LEU A 46 -14.20 7.77 0.37
N GLU A 47 -15.10 7.31 -0.50
CA GLU A 47 -16.05 8.18 -1.20
C GLU A 47 -17.11 8.76 -0.26
N THR A 48 -17.72 7.91 0.57
CA THR A 48 -18.88 8.31 1.38
C THR A 48 -18.48 9.06 2.64
N LYS A 49 -17.46 8.56 3.37
CA LYS A 49 -17.05 9.12 4.66
C LYS A 49 -15.97 10.17 4.50
N VAL A 50 -14.88 9.83 3.84
CA VAL A 50 -13.69 10.69 3.79
C VAL A 50 -13.90 11.87 2.84
N TYR A 51 -14.41 11.62 1.64
CA TYR A 51 -14.72 12.67 0.67
C TYR A 51 -16.07 13.34 0.98
N GLY A 52 -17.14 12.55 1.11
CA GLY A 52 -18.50 13.06 1.32
C GLY A 52 -18.73 13.79 2.65
N GLU A 53 -18.48 13.12 3.77
CA GLU A 53 -18.78 13.66 5.11
C GLU A 53 -17.67 14.57 5.65
N GLU A 54 -16.41 14.13 5.57
CA GLU A 54 -15.26 14.89 6.11
C GLU A 54 -14.77 16.00 5.16
N LYS A 55 -15.25 16.02 3.90
CA LYS A 55 -14.90 17.02 2.87
C LYS A 55 -13.40 17.20 2.69
N LYS A 56 -12.63 16.12 2.80
CA LYS A 56 -11.20 16.15 2.48
C LYS A 56 -11.05 16.22 0.96
N ASN A 57 -10.32 17.22 0.47
CA ASN A 57 -9.97 17.32 -0.94
C ASN A 57 -8.80 16.38 -1.24
N PHE A 58 -9.09 15.25 -1.87
CA PHE A 58 -8.11 14.31 -2.39
C PHE A 58 -8.74 13.52 -3.54
N ASP A 59 -7.91 13.16 -4.51
CA ASP A 59 -8.21 12.17 -5.53
C ASP A 59 -7.70 10.79 -5.09
N TRP A 60 -8.39 9.73 -5.52
CA TRP A 60 -7.98 8.35 -5.34
C TRP A 60 -8.31 7.50 -6.57
N TYR A 61 -7.51 6.46 -6.80
CA TYR A 61 -7.75 5.50 -7.88
C TYR A 61 -7.49 4.08 -7.37
N ARG A 62 -8.32 3.13 -7.82
CA ARG A 62 -8.12 1.69 -7.57
C ARG A 62 -7.37 1.04 -8.73
N GLU A 63 -6.45 0.13 -8.43
CA GLU A 63 -5.69 -0.67 -9.41
C GLU A 63 -5.03 0.19 -10.50
N TYR A 64 -4.52 1.35 -10.10
CA TYR A 64 -3.96 2.31 -11.02
C TYR A 64 -2.53 1.91 -11.43
N LYS A 65 -2.27 1.75 -12.74
CA LYS A 65 -0.96 1.32 -13.24
C LYS A 65 0.10 2.39 -13.06
N ILE A 66 1.19 2.03 -12.38
CA ILE A 66 2.33 2.90 -12.15
C ILE A 66 3.48 2.47 -13.03
N ILE A 67 3.84 3.31 -13.99
CA ILE A 67 4.91 3.03 -14.95
C ILE A 67 6.25 3.40 -14.34
N THR A 68 7.20 2.47 -14.42
CA THR A 68 8.58 2.71 -14.03
C THR A 68 9.47 2.82 -15.24
N LYS A 69 9.88 4.04 -15.57
CA LYS A 69 10.85 4.26 -16.64
C LYS A 69 12.24 3.84 -16.16
N SER A 70 12.62 2.60 -16.46
CA SER A 70 14.02 2.17 -16.37
C SER A 70 14.86 2.90 -17.43
N PRO A 71 16.04 3.45 -17.09
CA PRO A 71 16.99 3.89 -18.10
C PRO A 71 17.57 2.71 -18.92
N ASN A 72 17.47 1.48 -18.41
CA ASN A 72 17.89 0.23 -19.10
C ASN A 72 16.69 -0.56 -19.61
N TYR A 73 15.74 0.12 -20.25
CA TYR A 73 14.51 -0.46 -20.79
C TYR A 73 14.82 -1.60 -21.80
N ASP A 74 14.52 -2.84 -21.43
CA ASP A 74 14.36 -3.96 -22.36
C ASP A 74 12.86 -4.11 -22.68
N ALA A 75 12.51 -3.91 -23.95
CA ALA A 75 11.12 -3.97 -24.42
C ALA A 75 10.46 -5.35 -24.21
N ASN A 76 11.26 -6.40 -24.00
CA ASN A 76 10.80 -7.79 -23.89
C ASN A 76 10.42 -8.21 -22.46
N ASP A 77 10.74 -7.41 -21.43
CA ASP A 77 10.45 -7.75 -20.04
C ASP A 77 9.19 -7.03 -19.54
N GLU A 78 8.02 -7.59 -19.85
CA GLU A 78 6.73 -6.98 -19.52
C GLU A 78 6.43 -6.91 -18.02
N GLN A 79 6.98 -7.84 -17.22
CA GLN A 79 6.70 -7.92 -15.78
C GLN A 79 7.36 -6.78 -15.00
N ASN A 80 8.37 -6.13 -15.58
CA ASN A 80 9.11 -5.03 -14.97
C ASN A 80 8.66 -3.64 -15.47
N LYS A 81 7.61 -3.55 -16.30
CA LYS A 81 7.15 -2.29 -16.91
C LYS A 81 6.32 -1.42 -15.97
N TYR A 82 5.56 -2.03 -15.06
CA TYR A 82 4.67 -1.32 -14.16
C TYR A 82 4.34 -2.13 -12.91
N ILE A 83 3.97 -1.43 -11.85
CA ILE A 83 3.35 -2.01 -10.66
C ILE A 83 1.91 -1.52 -10.54
N ILE A 84 1.04 -2.38 -10.03
CA ILE A 84 -0.37 -2.06 -9.78
C ILE A 84 -0.61 -2.25 -8.28
N PRO A 85 -0.63 -1.17 -7.48
CA PRO A 85 -1.14 -1.23 -6.12
C PRO A 85 -2.66 -1.30 -6.12
N ASP A 86 -3.23 -1.72 -5.00
CA ASP A 86 -4.68 -1.71 -4.84
C ASP A 86 -5.25 -0.30 -4.88
N PHE A 87 -4.61 0.65 -4.19
CA PHE A 87 -5.01 2.06 -4.21
C PHE A 87 -3.84 3.02 -4.39
N TRP A 88 -4.18 4.13 -5.04
CA TRP A 88 -3.41 5.36 -5.13
C TRP A 88 -4.22 6.47 -4.44
N ILE A 89 -3.60 7.25 -3.56
CA ILE A 89 -4.23 8.35 -2.81
C ILE A 89 -3.39 9.62 -2.98
N SER A 90 -3.98 10.69 -3.50
CA SER A 90 -3.28 11.97 -3.66
C SER A 90 -2.83 12.59 -2.33
N SER A 91 -1.69 13.26 -2.38
CA SER A 91 -1.11 13.98 -1.25
C SER A 91 -1.22 15.48 -1.41
N ASP A 92 -1.42 16.17 -0.28
CA ASP A 92 -1.40 17.62 -0.14
C ASP A 92 0.00 18.13 0.29
N GLN A 93 0.96 17.23 0.54
CA GLN A 93 2.31 17.60 0.96
C GLN A 93 3.16 18.20 -0.19
N ALA A 94 2.86 17.83 -1.44
CA ALA A 94 3.48 18.40 -2.62
C ALA A 94 2.54 18.25 -3.82
N SER A 95 2.68 19.15 -4.80
CA SER A 95 1.94 19.04 -6.06
C SER A 95 2.22 17.68 -6.71
N ASN A 96 1.17 17.01 -7.17
CA ASN A 96 1.24 15.71 -7.82
C ASN A 96 1.92 14.62 -6.97
N ALA A 97 1.88 14.72 -5.64
CA ALA A 97 2.40 13.67 -4.78
C ALA A 97 1.29 12.69 -4.37
N TYR A 98 1.67 11.48 -3.96
CA TYR A 98 0.71 10.45 -3.58
C TYR A 98 1.28 9.39 -2.64
N TYR A 99 0.37 8.64 -2.03
CA TYR A 99 0.64 7.41 -1.30
C TYR A 99 -0.03 6.22 -1.99
N LEU A 100 0.56 5.05 -1.79
CA LEU A 100 0.00 3.78 -2.25
C LEU A 100 -0.51 2.95 -1.09
N ILE A 101 -1.46 2.07 -1.37
CA ILE A 101 -1.98 1.09 -0.41
C ILE A 101 -2.03 -0.26 -1.09
N GLU A 102 -1.50 -1.28 -0.41
CA GLU A 102 -1.56 -2.69 -0.78
C GLU A 102 -2.28 -3.46 0.34
N PHE A 103 -3.42 -4.06 0.03
CA PHE A 103 -4.12 -4.92 0.95
C PHE A 103 -3.61 -6.37 0.86
N LYS A 104 -3.67 -7.06 2.00
CA LYS A 104 -3.52 -8.50 2.10
C LYS A 104 -4.53 -9.08 3.06
N ARG A 105 -4.90 -10.33 2.80
CA ARG A 105 -5.90 -11.05 3.59
C ARG A 105 -5.52 -12.50 3.81
N SER A 106 -5.67 -12.95 5.04
CA SER A 106 -5.46 -14.35 5.41
C SER A 106 -6.61 -14.92 6.24
N ASN A 107 -6.76 -16.24 6.16
CA ASN A 107 -7.69 -17.02 6.98
C ASN A 107 -6.97 -18.06 7.86
N THR A 108 -5.65 -18.03 7.85
CA THR A 108 -4.80 -19.11 8.36
C THR A 108 -3.79 -18.65 9.40
N GLY A 109 -3.68 -17.34 9.68
CA GLY A 109 -2.57 -16.80 10.47
C GLY A 109 -1.34 -16.41 9.64
N ALA A 110 -1.40 -16.56 8.31
CA ALA A 110 -0.25 -16.36 7.42
C ALA A 110 -0.07 -14.90 6.97
N ILE A 111 -0.82 -13.95 7.52
CA ILE A 111 -0.87 -12.57 7.02
C ILE A 111 0.51 -11.90 6.96
N VAL A 112 1.38 -12.15 7.94
CA VAL A 112 2.72 -11.55 7.99
C VAL A 112 3.59 -12.08 6.84
N SER A 113 3.55 -13.39 6.56
CA SER A 113 4.28 -13.98 5.44
C SER A 113 3.72 -13.54 4.08
N GLU A 114 2.41 -13.34 3.97
CA GLU A 114 1.77 -12.83 2.75
C GLU A 114 2.17 -11.36 2.49
N MET A 115 2.16 -10.51 3.52
CA MET A 115 2.62 -9.12 3.42
C MET A 115 4.11 -9.04 3.12
N LYS A 116 4.93 -9.96 3.64
CA LYS A 116 6.38 -10.02 3.37
C LYS A 116 6.68 -10.11 1.88
N VAL A 117 5.96 -10.95 1.13
CA VAL A 117 6.15 -11.13 -0.31
C VAL A 117 6.02 -9.80 -1.06
N ASP A 118 5.03 -8.99 -0.70
CA ASP A 118 4.81 -7.71 -1.35
C ASP A 118 5.80 -6.64 -0.90
N ILE A 119 6.17 -6.63 0.38
CA ILE A 119 7.21 -5.72 0.88
C ILE A 119 8.53 -5.97 0.12
N GLU A 120 8.94 -7.22 -0.03
CA GLU A 120 10.15 -7.60 -0.78
C GLU A 120 10.05 -7.22 -2.27
N LYS A 121 8.88 -7.42 -2.88
CA LYS A 121 8.61 -6.99 -4.26
C LYS A 121 8.74 -5.47 -4.42
N TRP A 122 8.14 -4.70 -3.51
CA TRP A 122 8.19 -3.24 -3.53
C TRP A 122 9.60 -2.71 -3.26
N LEU A 123 10.35 -3.31 -2.34
CA LEU A 123 11.76 -2.96 -2.10
C LEU A 123 12.63 -3.22 -3.32
N THR A 124 12.46 -4.37 -3.98
CA THR A 124 13.17 -4.71 -5.23
C THR A 124 12.85 -3.70 -6.33
N HIS A 125 11.57 -3.38 -6.47
CA HIS A 125 11.07 -2.42 -7.45
C HIS A 125 11.63 -1.01 -7.19
N MET A 126 11.51 -0.50 -5.97
CA MET A 126 12.07 0.80 -5.59
C MET A 126 13.60 0.85 -5.70
N GLY A 127 14.30 -0.24 -5.39
CA GLY A 127 15.74 -0.34 -5.57
C GLY A 127 16.18 -0.14 -7.04
N SER A 128 15.33 -0.56 -7.98
CA SER A 128 15.59 -0.53 -9.43
C SER A 128 15.10 0.75 -10.11
N TYR A 129 14.11 1.45 -9.55
CA TYR A 129 13.38 2.54 -10.23
C TYR A 129 13.21 3.83 -9.38
N ARG A 130 14.26 4.19 -8.63
CA ARG A 130 14.24 5.16 -7.51
C ARG A 130 13.64 6.55 -7.77
N ASP A 131 13.60 7.06 -9.00
CA ASP A 131 13.50 8.52 -9.20
C ASP A 131 12.19 9.03 -9.81
N ALA A 132 11.37 8.19 -10.45
CA ALA A 132 10.06 8.63 -10.97
C ALA A 132 9.12 7.46 -11.23
N LEU A 133 7.98 7.47 -10.54
CA LEU A 133 6.84 6.63 -10.86
C LEU A 133 5.91 7.47 -11.74
N GLU A 134 5.89 7.19 -13.04
CA GLU A 134 5.07 7.95 -13.98
C GLU A 134 3.64 7.40 -14.04
N CYS A 135 2.69 8.32 -14.07
CA CYS A 135 1.26 8.06 -14.19
C CYS A 135 0.88 7.97 -15.66
N ALA A 136 0.32 6.84 -16.11
CA ALA A 136 0.07 6.58 -17.53
C ALA A 136 -1.12 7.36 -18.13
N SER A 137 -2.12 7.69 -17.32
CA SER A 137 -3.39 8.32 -17.71
C SER A 137 -3.29 9.81 -17.98
N GLU A 138 -2.23 10.47 -17.50
CA GLU A 138 -2.00 11.90 -17.65
C GLU A 138 -0.66 12.14 -18.34
N SER A 139 -0.66 11.93 -19.66
CA SER A 139 0.54 12.09 -20.47
C SER A 139 1.22 13.44 -20.21
N GLY A 140 2.46 13.38 -19.70
CA GLY A 140 3.28 14.56 -19.41
C GLY A 140 3.26 15.07 -17.97
N GLN A 141 2.46 14.48 -17.07
CA GLN A 141 2.52 14.80 -15.64
C GLN A 141 3.32 13.76 -14.85
N ASN A 142 4.34 14.24 -14.12
CA ASN A 142 5.11 13.42 -13.19
C ASN A 142 4.46 13.50 -11.81
N TYR A 143 4.26 12.34 -11.20
CA TYR A 143 3.75 12.24 -9.84
C TYR A 143 4.82 11.68 -8.91
N LYS A 144 4.94 12.26 -7.71
CA LYS A 144 5.92 11.82 -6.70
C LYS A 144 5.28 10.81 -5.76
N ASN A 145 5.75 9.57 -5.80
CA ASN A 145 5.41 8.60 -4.76
C ASN A 145 6.11 8.97 -3.45
N LEU A 146 5.34 9.09 -2.37
CA LEU A 146 5.84 9.39 -1.03
C LEU A 146 6.07 8.11 -0.20
N GLY A 147 5.40 7.01 -0.54
CA GLY A 147 5.52 5.74 0.15
C GLY A 147 4.32 4.84 -0.06
N ILE A 148 4.42 3.64 0.49
CA ILE A 148 3.38 2.62 0.42
C ILE A 148 2.97 2.14 1.81
N PHE A 149 1.67 2.05 2.02
CA PHE A 149 1.05 1.37 3.14
C PHE A 149 0.77 -0.09 2.79
N PHE A 150 1.20 -0.99 3.67
CA PHE A 150 0.81 -2.40 3.63
C PHE A 150 -0.25 -2.65 4.69
N VAL A 151 -1.39 -3.16 4.28
CA VAL A 151 -2.56 -3.35 5.14
C VAL A 151 -2.96 -4.81 5.16
N GLY A 152 -2.75 -5.48 6.28
CA GLY A 152 -3.04 -6.91 6.44
C GLY A 152 -4.23 -7.16 7.34
N VAL A 153 -5.15 -8.01 6.91
CA VAL A 153 -6.27 -8.47 7.76
C VAL A 153 -6.25 -9.98 7.85
N ASP A 154 -6.35 -10.52 9.07
CA ASP A 154 -6.39 -11.96 9.30
C ASP A 154 -7.62 -12.33 10.11
N THR A 155 -8.35 -13.35 9.67
CA THR A 155 -9.45 -13.91 10.47
C THR A 155 -8.96 -14.85 11.58
N LYS A 156 -7.66 -15.19 11.59
CA LYS A 156 -6.95 -15.93 12.65
C LYS A 156 -5.63 -15.23 13.00
N PRO A 157 -5.70 -13.99 13.51
CA PRO A 157 -4.52 -13.17 13.76
C PRO A 157 -3.60 -13.81 14.80
N THR A 158 -2.29 -13.68 14.59
CA THR A 158 -1.29 -13.88 15.63
C THR A 158 -0.94 -12.53 16.26
N ASP A 159 -0.63 -12.50 17.55
CA ASP A 159 -0.21 -11.29 18.26
C ASP A 159 1.29 -10.97 18.07
N GLU A 160 1.95 -11.64 17.11
CA GLU A 160 3.37 -11.50 16.89
C GLU A 160 3.72 -10.07 16.42
N VAL A 161 4.69 -9.45 17.06
CA VAL A 161 5.28 -8.22 16.53
C VAL A 161 6.10 -8.61 15.30
N ALA A 162 5.84 -7.96 14.17
CA ALA A 162 6.52 -8.25 12.92
C ALA A 162 7.23 -7.00 12.39
N THR A 163 8.49 -7.17 12.01
CA THR A 163 9.24 -6.19 11.22
C THR A 163 9.86 -6.93 10.05
N ILE A 164 9.66 -6.43 8.84
CA ILE A 164 10.14 -7.03 7.59
C ILE A 164 10.95 -5.97 6.87
N GLU A 165 12.25 -6.20 6.70
CA GLU A 165 13.13 -5.31 5.93
C GLU A 165 13.01 -3.82 6.34
N GLY A 166 12.88 -3.56 7.65
CA GLY A 166 12.72 -2.21 8.20
C GLY A 166 11.29 -1.67 8.24
N VAL A 167 10.31 -2.38 7.67
CA VAL A 167 8.88 -2.04 7.77
C VAL A 167 8.28 -2.68 9.01
N SER A 168 7.89 -1.86 9.99
CA SER A 168 7.18 -2.32 11.18
C SER A 168 5.69 -2.54 10.88
N LEU A 169 5.22 -3.79 11.04
CA LEU A 169 3.82 -4.16 10.87
C LEU A 169 3.08 -4.12 12.21
N ASN A 170 2.59 -2.93 12.56
CA ASN A 170 1.90 -2.68 13.81
C ASN A 170 0.51 -3.33 13.81
N LEU A 171 0.16 -4.02 14.91
CA LEU A 171 -1.14 -4.67 15.10
C LEU A 171 -2.14 -3.72 15.77
N TYR A 172 -3.35 -3.65 15.24
CA TYR A 172 -4.43 -2.76 15.69
C TYR A 172 -5.73 -3.52 15.91
N GLY A 173 -6.67 -2.86 16.60
CA GLY A 173 -8.02 -3.35 16.86
C GLY A 173 -8.12 -4.34 18.01
N GLU A 174 -9.33 -4.49 18.57
CA GLU A 174 -9.61 -5.42 19.67
C GLU A 174 -10.38 -6.64 19.16
N SER A 175 -11.57 -6.41 18.59
CA SER A 175 -12.49 -7.42 18.04
C SER A 175 -12.03 -7.95 16.67
N LEU A 176 -11.52 -7.06 15.84
CA LEU A 176 -10.93 -7.34 14.54
C LEU A 176 -9.47 -6.91 14.59
N LYS A 177 -8.55 -7.86 14.39
CA LYS A 177 -7.13 -7.55 14.31
C LYS A 177 -6.73 -7.30 12.87
N TYR A 178 -6.00 -6.21 12.65
CA TYR A 178 -5.41 -5.86 11.37
C TYR A 178 -4.06 -5.20 11.58
N ARG A 179 -3.24 -5.20 10.54
CA ARG A 179 -1.88 -4.68 10.55
C ARG A 179 -1.73 -3.55 9.55
N ILE A 180 -1.00 -2.52 9.95
CA ILE A 180 -0.60 -1.44 9.05
C ILE A 180 0.91 -1.26 9.18
N GLY A 181 1.60 -1.37 8.06
CA GLY A 181 3.01 -0.97 7.90
C GLY A 181 3.15 0.12 6.87
N PHE A 182 4.18 0.94 7.00
CA PHE A 182 4.48 2.00 6.04
C PHE A 182 5.94 1.91 5.60
N LEU A 183 6.16 1.99 4.30
CA LEU A 183 7.47 2.01 3.66
C LEU A 183 7.61 3.33 2.87
N PRO A 184 8.31 4.33 3.42
CA PRO A 184 8.54 5.59 2.72
C PRO A 184 9.60 5.41 1.61
N VAL A 185 9.40 6.07 0.47
CA VAL A 185 10.34 6.02 -0.67
C VAL A 185 11.74 6.56 -0.27
N ASP A 186 11.79 7.58 0.59
CA ASP A 186 13.03 8.27 0.98
C ASP A 186 13.94 7.46 1.94
N THR A 187 13.49 6.33 2.50
CA THR A 187 14.32 5.52 3.43
C THR A 187 15.46 4.74 2.76
N MET A 188 15.49 4.71 1.43
CA MET A 188 16.54 4.05 0.65
C MET A 188 17.82 4.89 0.54
N VAL A 189 18.46 5.28 1.65
CA VAL A 189 19.81 5.89 1.60
C VAL A 189 20.80 4.86 1.06
N SER A 190 21.43 5.17 -0.08
CA SER A 190 22.39 4.31 -0.79
C SER A 190 23.50 3.75 0.14
N PRO A 191 23.87 2.45 0.04
CA PRO A 191 25.24 2.07 0.36
C PRO A 191 26.14 2.83 -0.62
N LYS A 192 27.01 3.68 -0.09
CA LYS A 192 28.02 4.46 -0.81
C LYS A 192 28.48 3.76 -2.09
N ARG A 193 28.32 4.42 -3.25
CA ARG A 193 29.27 4.25 -4.36
C ARG A 193 30.65 4.59 -3.80
N GLN A 194 31.39 3.60 -3.31
CA GLN A 194 32.84 3.70 -3.24
C GLN A 194 33.30 3.81 -4.69
N LEU A 195 33.57 5.04 -5.09
CA LEU A 195 34.40 5.36 -6.23
C LEU A 195 35.68 4.53 -6.09
N LEU A 196 35.81 3.48 -6.91
CA LEU A 196 37.10 2.92 -7.26
C LEU A 196 37.83 4.01 -8.04
N SER A 197 38.53 4.87 -7.29
CA SER A 197 39.72 5.53 -7.80
C SER A 197 40.81 4.48 -7.77
N HIS A 198 41.11 3.92 -8.94
CA HIS A 198 42.37 3.24 -9.14
C HIS A 198 43.37 4.21 -9.79
N PRO A 199 44.62 4.24 -9.29
CA PRO A 199 45.66 5.19 -9.66
C PRO A 199 46.16 5.04 -11.10
#